data_AF-A0A971HSM8-F1
#
_entry.id   AF-A0A971HSM8-F1
#
_cell.length_a   1.000
_cell.length_b   1.000
_cell.length_c   1.000
_cell.angle_alpha   90.00
_cell.angle_beta   90.00
_cell.angle_gamma   90.00
#
_symmetry.space_group_name_H-M   'P 1'
#
loop_
_entity.id
_entity.type
_entity.pdbx_description
1 polymer ?
#
loop_
_entity_poly.entity_id
_entity_poly.type
_entity_poly.pdbx_seq_one_letter_code
_entity_poly.pdbx_strand_id
1 'polypeptide(L)'
;SSDIVLTDSFHGTVFSILFEKPFIVFDRIHEGPSMVTRVETLLSKFKLESRKWQNMKNKNMNDLFEIDFSHVPSILEAERKKALDFLKTALDVEQLAARETEIGD
;
A
#
# COMPACT_ATOMS: atom_id res chain seq x y z
N SER A 1 -14.65 -16.56 2.39
CA SER A 1 -14.51 -15.18 1.85
C SER A 1 -15.16 -14.22 2.84
N SER A 2 -14.72 -12.96 2.88
CA SER A 2 -15.32 -11.89 3.70
C SER A 2 -15.89 -10.80 2.80
N ASP A 3 -17.02 -10.21 3.21
CA ASP A 3 -17.69 -9.13 2.47
C ASP A 3 -17.08 -7.75 2.74
N ILE A 4 -16.50 -7.56 3.94
CA ILE A 4 -15.76 -6.36 4.35
C ILE A 4 -14.71 -6.71 5.40
N VAL A 5 -13.61 -5.96 5.45
CA VAL A 5 -12.53 -6.11 6.43
C VAL A 5 -12.51 -4.94 7.40
N LEU A 6 -12.65 -5.21 8.70
CA LEU A 6 -12.47 -4.23 9.77
C LEU A 6 -11.13 -4.50 10.45
N THR A 7 -10.20 -3.55 10.39
CA THR A 7 -8.81 -3.80 10.81
C THR A 7 -8.16 -2.57 11.43
N ASP A 8 -7.25 -2.78 12.36
CA ASP A 8 -6.30 -1.77 12.86
C ASP A 8 -4.84 -2.14 12.48
N SER A 9 -4.70 -3.17 11.63
CA SER A 9 -3.43 -3.78 11.27
C SER A 9 -2.93 -3.28 9.92
N PHE A 10 -1.62 -3.08 9.84
CA PHE A 10 -0.95 -2.73 8.59
C PHE A 10 -1.15 -3.81 7.52
N HIS A 11 -0.88 -5.08 7.84
CA HIS A 11 -1.03 -6.17 6.87
C HIS A 11 -2.47 -6.40 6.42
N GLY A 12 -3.44 -6.29 7.32
CA GLY A 12 -4.86 -6.35 6.94
C GLY A 12 -5.24 -5.26 5.94
N THR A 13 -4.68 -4.06 6.10
CA THR A 13 -4.85 -2.96 5.15
C THR A 13 -4.19 -3.27 3.80
N VAL A 14 -2.93 -3.73 3.80
CA VAL A 14 -2.21 -4.11 2.58
C VAL A 14 -2.96 -5.18 1.79
N PHE A 15 -3.39 -6.26 2.44
CA PHE A 15 -4.11 -7.34 1.76
C PHE A 15 -5.48 -6.88 1.25
N SER A 16 -6.16 -6.00 1.97
CA SER A 16 -7.43 -5.44 1.49
C SER A 16 -7.24 -4.63 0.21
N ILE A 17 -6.15 -3.85 0.11
CA ILE A 17 -5.79 -3.12 -1.12
C ILE A 17 -5.44 -4.09 -2.26
N LEU A 18 -4.57 -5.07 -2.00
CA LEU A 18 -4.10 -6.02 -3.02
C LEU A 18 -5.21 -6.92 -3.58
N PHE A 19 -6.20 -7.27 -2.76
CA PHE A 19 -7.32 -8.12 -3.15
C PHE A 19 -8.60 -7.34 -3.47
N GLU A 20 -8.50 -6.01 -3.54
CA GLU A 20 -9.61 -5.09 -3.83
C GLU A 20 -10.85 -5.41 -2.95
N LYS A 21 -10.61 -5.63 -1.66
CA LYS A 21 -11.65 -5.95 -0.68
C LYS A 21 -12.08 -4.70 0.05
N PRO A 22 -13.40 -4.42 0.18
CA PRO A 22 -13.89 -3.34 1.02
C PRO A 22 -13.30 -3.43 2.43
N PHE A 23 -12.82 -2.32 2.96
CA PHE A 23 -12.17 -2.30 4.27
C PHE A 23 -12.31 -0.97 5.02
N ILE A 24 -12.19 -1.03 6.34
CA ILE A 24 -12.17 0.14 7.23
C ILE A 24 -11.01 0.00 8.21
N VAL A 25 -10.26 1.08 8.36
CA VAL A 25 -9.12 1.16 9.27
C VAL A 25 -9.51 1.90 10.55
N PHE A 26 -9.28 1.27 11.70
CA PHE A 26 -9.47 1.89 13.01
C PHE A 26 -8.12 2.35 13.58
N ASP A 27 -8.16 3.47 14.32
CA ASP A 27 -6.98 3.88 15.09
C ASP A 27 -6.79 2.93 16.27
N ARG A 28 -5.54 2.52 16.53
CA ARG A 28 -5.22 1.72 17.72
C ARG A 28 -5.31 2.57 18.97
N ILE A 29 -6.10 2.10 19.94
CA ILE A 29 -6.14 2.65 21.29
C ILE A 29 -5.06 1.94 22.12
N HIS A 30 -3.77 2.20 21.87
CA HIS A 30 -2.68 1.71 22.72
C HIS A 30 -1.61 2.80 22.85
N GLU A 31 -1.11 2.99 24.08
CA GLU A 31 0.00 3.89 24.38
C GLU A 31 1.34 3.24 23.95
N GLY A 32 1.85 3.64 22.79
CA GLY A 32 3.13 3.19 22.25
C GLY A 32 3.44 3.84 20.90
N PRO A 33 4.72 3.90 20.46
CA PRO A 33 5.10 4.68 19.29
C PRO A 33 4.48 4.18 17.97
N SER A 34 3.63 5.02 17.36
CA SER A 34 3.57 5.36 15.92
C SER A 34 3.29 4.24 14.89
N MET A 35 2.58 3.16 15.24
CA MET A 35 2.02 2.23 14.22
C MET A 35 0.92 2.85 13.35
N VAL A 36 0.19 3.85 13.88
CA VAL A 36 -0.81 4.66 13.14
C VAL A 36 -0.19 5.28 11.88
N THR A 37 1.06 5.73 11.97
CA THR A 37 1.74 6.50 10.93
C THR A 37 2.03 5.67 9.68
N ARG A 38 2.26 4.35 9.82
CA ARG A 38 2.51 3.46 8.66
C ARG A 38 1.25 3.21 7.86
N VAL A 39 0.13 2.99 8.55
CA VAL A 39 -1.16 2.79 7.88
C VAL A 39 -1.61 4.09 7.22
N GLU A 40 -1.46 5.24 7.89
CA GLU A 40 -1.74 6.55 7.29
C GLU A 40 -0.89 6.82 6.05
N THR A 41 0.42 6.55 6.13
CA THR A 41 1.32 6.70 4.98
C THR A 41 0.89 5.80 3.82
N LEU A 42 0.49 4.56 4.11
CA LEU A 42 -0.01 3.62 3.10
C LEU A 42 -1.31 4.12 2.47
N LEU A 43 -2.29 4.51 3.28
CA LEU A 43 -3.56 5.04 2.79
C LEU A 43 -3.34 6.28 1.94
N SER A 44 -2.44 7.18 2.33
CA SER A 44 -2.17 8.37 1.53
C SER A 44 -1.46 8.07 0.22
N LYS A 45 -0.47 7.16 0.25
CA LYS A 45 0.20 6.68 -0.97
C LYS A 45 -0.79 6.09 -1.98
N PHE A 46 -1.78 5.34 -1.51
CA PHE A 46 -2.81 4.72 -2.35
C PHE A 46 -4.07 5.56 -2.51
N LYS A 47 -4.12 6.81 -2.01
CA LYS A 47 -5.30 7.70 -2.07
C LYS A 47 -6.58 7.08 -1.50
N LEU A 48 -6.44 6.37 -0.38
CA LEU A 48 -7.50 5.64 0.32
C LEU A 48 -7.69 6.15 1.76
N GLU A 49 -7.31 7.40 2.05
CA GLU A 49 -7.46 8.02 3.38
C GLU A 49 -8.92 8.07 3.85
N SER A 50 -9.86 8.08 2.89
CA SER A 50 -11.29 8.00 3.16
C SER A 50 -11.67 6.75 3.95
N ARG A 51 -10.85 5.67 3.92
CA ARG A 51 -11.14 4.39 4.58
C ARG A 51 -10.80 4.38 6.07
N LYS A 52 -10.25 5.45 6.65
CA LYS A 52 -10.14 5.58 8.12
C LYS A 52 -11.54 5.75 8.72
N TRP A 53 -11.80 5.06 9.82
CA TRP A 53 -13.09 5.15 10.54
C TRP A 53 -13.51 6.59 10.82
N GLN A 54 -12.57 7.47 11.19
CA GLN A 54 -12.88 8.87 11.50
C GLN A 54 -13.40 9.67 10.30
N ASN A 55 -13.06 9.24 9.08
CA ASN A 55 -13.53 9.81 7.82
C ASN A 55 -14.81 9.14 7.31
N MET A 56 -15.18 7.98 7.87
CA MET A 56 -16.35 7.18 7.48
C MET A 56 -17.52 7.25 8.46
N LYS A 57 -17.29 7.60 9.73
CA LYS A 57 -18.29 7.49 10.82
C LYS A 57 -19.63 8.22 10.58
N ASN A 58 -19.64 9.22 9.68
CA ASN A 58 -20.83 10.01 9.34
C ASN A 58 -21.40 9.66 7.96
N LYS A 59 -20.88 8.63 7.29
CA LYS A 59 -21.29 8.21 5.95
C LYS A 59 -22.41 7.16 5.99
N ASN A 60 -23.05 6.94 4.85
CA ASN A 60 -24.10 5.94 4.73
C ASN A 60 -23.52 4.53 4.77
N MET A 61 -24.35 3.55 5.12
CA MET A 61 -23.93 2.13 5.16
C MET A 61 -23.39 1.64 3.81
N ASN A 62 -23.97 2.10 2.69
CA ASN A 62 -23.55 1.70 1.35
C ASN A 62 -22.12 2.18 1.03
N ASP A 63 -21.70 3.34 1.54
CA ASP A 63 -20.35 3.89 1.36
C ASP A 63 -19.26 2.99 2.01
N LEU A 64 -19.66 2.11 2.93
CA LEU A 64 -18.75 1.15 3.56
C LEU A 64 -18.28 0.09 2.56
N PHE A 65 -19.09 -0.24 1.56
CA PHE A 65 -18.79 -1.27 0.55
C PHE A 65 -18.23 -0.69 -0.74
N GLU A 66 -18.56 0.56 -1.06
CA GLU A 66 -18.08 1.23 -2.26
C GLU A 66 -16.68 1.81 -2.07
N ILE A 67 -15.72 1.26 -2.80
CA ILE A 67 -14.35 1.76 -2.89
C ILE A 67 -13.92 1.76 -4.35
N ASP A 68 -13.41 2.89 -4.81
CA ASP A 68 -12.72 2.96 -6.09
C ASP A 68 -11.30 2.41 -5.93
N PHE A 69 -11.01 1.31 -6.63
CA PHE A 69 -9.67 0.70 -6.72
C PHE A 69 -9.01 0.95 -8.07
N SER A 70 -9.66 1.65 -9.01
CA SER A 70 -9.18 1.81 -10.39
C SER A 70 -7.79 2.42 -10.51
N HIS A 71 -7.40 3.26 -9.55
CA HIS A 71 -6.07 3.89 -9.48
C HIS A 71 -5.00 3.01 -8.84
N VAL A 72 -5.37 1.97 -8.08
CA VAL A 72 -4.45 1.14 -7.30
C VAL A 72 -3.40 0.43 -8.17
N PRO A 73 -3.74 -0.21 -9.30
CA PRO A 73 -2.75 -0.89 -10.13
C PRO A 73 -1.61 0.03 -10.59
N SER A 74 -1.93 1.27 -11.01
CA SER A 74 -0.92 2.23 -11.47
C SER A 74 0.06 2.64 -10.37
N ILE A 75 -0.44 2.83 -9.14
CA ILE A 75 0.39 3.20 -7.98
C ILE A 75 1.26 2.02 -7.59
N LEU A 76 0.68 0.81 -7.58
CA LEU A 76 1.40 -0.41 -7.24
C LEU A 76 2.58 -0.66 -8.19
N GLU A 77 2.37 -0.53 -9.50
CA GLU A 77 3.43 -0.70 -10.49
C GLU A 77 4.53 0.37 -10.36
N ALA A 78 4.15 1.62 -10.11
CA ALA A 78 5.13 2.69 -9.88
C ALA A 78 5.99 2.41 -8.63
N GLU A 79 5.39 1.94 -7.54
CA GLU A 79 6.11 1.63 -6.30
C GLU A 79 6.96 0.36 -6.43
N ARG A 80 6.49 -0.65 -7.18
CA ARG A 80 7.29 -1.83 -7.55
C ARG A 80 8.53 -1.44 -8.35
N LYS A 81 8.37 -0.56 -9.35
CA LYS A 81 9.50 -0.04 -10.13
C LYS A 81 10.51 0.67 -9.23
N LYS A 82 10.05 1.57 -8.34
CA LYS A 82 10.94 2.25 -7.38
C LYS A 82 11.71 1.26 -6.51
N ALA A 83 11.04 0.23 -6.00
CA ALA A 83 11.68 -0.81 -5.19
C ALA A 83 12.73 -1.59 -5.99
N LEU A 84 12.41 -1.95 -7.24
CA LEU A 84 13.34 -2.65 -8.13
C LEU A 84 14.55 -1.79 -8.49
N ASP A 85 14.33 -0.52 -8.82
CA ASP A 85 15.41 0.43 -9.14
C ASP A 85 16.34 0.60 -7.93
N PHE A 86 15.77 0.79 -6.74
CA PHE A 86 16.54 0.85 -5.49
C PHE A 86 17.39 -0.42 -5.27
N LEU A 87 16.80 -1.60 -5.49
CA LEU A 87 17.53 -2.87 -5.35
C LEU A 87 18.63 -3.02 -6.39
N LYS A 88 18.40 -2.64 -7.65
CA LYS A 88 19.43 -2.67 -8.70
C LYS A 88 20.62 -1.79 -8.35
N THR A 89 20.37 -0.58 -7.86
CA THR A 89 21.42 0.33 -7.41
C THR A 89 22.15 -0.21 -6.18
N ALA A 90 21.39 -0.70 -5.18
CA ALA A 90 21.98 -1.20 -3.93
C ALA A 90 22.81 -2.48 -4.11
N LEU A 91 22.46 -3.30 -5.11
CA LEU A 91 23.14 -4.56 -5.44
C LEU A 91 24.12 -4.43 -6.62
N ASP A 92 24.35 -3.22 -7.11
CA ASP A 92 25.30 -2.90 -8.19
C ASP A 92 25.11 -3.71 -9.49
N VAL A 93 23.86 -4.11 -9.76
CA VAL A 93 23.52 -5.03 -10.87
C VAL A 93 23.69 -4.35 -12.24
N GLU A 94 23.77 -3.02 -12.29
CA GLU A 94 24.05 -2.26 -13.52
C GLU A 94 25.54 -2.28 -13.91
N GLN A 95 26.48 -2.42 -12.96
CA GLN A 95 27.91 -2.52 -13.28
C GLN A 95 28.32 -3.90 -13.79
N LEU A 96 27.59 -4.95 -13.41
CA LEU A 96 27.88 -6.32 -13.86
C LEU A 96 27.55 -6.53 -15.34
N ALA A 97 26.43 -5.98 -15.82
CA ALA A 97 26.04 -6.06 -17.24
C ALA A 97 26.98 -5.24 -18.15
N ALA A 98 27.49 -4.11 -17.68
CA ALA A 98 28.45 -3.30 -18.43
C ALA A 98 29.80 -4.01 -18.61
N ARG A 99 30.28 -4.74 -17.58
CA ARG A 99 31.56 -5.47 -17.63
C ARG A 99 31.54 -6.69 -18.54
N GLU A 100 30.39 -7.31 -18.76
CA GLU A 100 30.26 -8.42 -19.71
C GLU A 100 30.28 -7.97 -21.18
N THR A 101 29.94 -6.70 -21.44
CA THR A 101 29.93 -6.15 -22.80
C THR A 101 31.32 -5.69 -23.26
N GLU A 102 32.22 -5.36 -22.32
CA GLU A 102 33.59 -4.87 -22.60
C GLU A 102 34.63 -6.00 -22.78
N ILE A 103 34.33 -7.24 -22.41
CA ILE A 103 35.28 -8.39 -22.52
C ILE A 103 35.07 -9.16 -23.85
N GLY A 104 34.11 -8.73 -24.68
CA GLY A 104 33.70 -9.40 -25.92
C GLY A 104 34.29 -8.86 -27.23
N ASP A 105 35.14 -7.84 -27.20
CA ASP A 105 35.87 -7.28 -28.37
C ASP A 105 37.38 -7.55 -28.30
#